data_AF-A0A3D4ZQC3-F1
#
_entry.id   AF-A0A3D4ZQC3-F1
#
_cell.length_a   1.000
_cell.length_b   1.000
_cell.length_c   1.000
_cell.angle_alpha   90.00
_cell.angle_beta   90.00
_cell.angle_gamma   90.00
#
_symmetry.space_group_name_H-M   'P 1'
#
loop_
_entity.id
_entity.type
_entity.pdbx_description
1 polymer ?
#
loop_
_entity_poly.entity_id
_entity_poly.type
_entity_poly.pdbx_seq_one_letter_code
_entity_poly.pdbx_strand_id
1 'polypeptide(L)'
;MGVPVKHLLAAAIVIVVGVMPVSAKTGSVIVTAQMRNNAVRNVERYEWAKQRRDAVVSRVQRWMEMSDEELWRMLPSQEMPRDSSVNFRSPGCPNCGMDHYKAPYNPSRWHWDFDEHPWQALCRNCNQWFPSNDFAAYYQSALDEQGKFRLGAGDPQYLKPIEGANPEWIDDGTGVKIGDGKWFFAAHYAFQVWHALIDAAEDLATAYTLTNDARYAHKAAVILDRMADLYPEMDYSPHYRLGMEASTGGSGKGRVQGCIWETFTAQKLSSAYDFVYDAMAEDAELVAFSQGMAGQYGTGDKSSAAAIAEHIEQHMLREFVIGLKDGRLAGNAGMDQHAMALAAIALDHPSET
;
A
#
# COMPACT_ATOMS: atom_id res chain seq x y z
N MET A 1 -53.05 -54.88 -38.86
CA MET A 1 -52.56 -55.00 -37.46
C MET A 1 -51.08 -55.31 -37.57
N GLY A 2 -50.16 -54.34 -37.71
CA GLY A 2 -49.71 -53.36 -36.71
C GLY A 2 -48.87 -54.11 -35.66
N VAL A 3 -47.55 -53.98 -35.51
CA VAL A 3 -46.60 -52.85 -35.61
C VAL A 3 -45.16 -53.41 -35.81
N PRO A 4 -44.25 -52.74 -36.55
CA PRO A 4 -42.83 -53.13 -36.59
C PRO A 4 -42.05 -52.49 -35.43
N VAL A 5 -41.18 -53.28 -34.78
CA VAL A 5 -40.25 -52.82 -33.75
C VAL A 5 -39.19 -51.93 -34.40
N LYS A 6 -39.23 -50.63 -34.08
CA LYS A 6 -38.17 -49.68 -34.45
C LYS A 6 -37.00 -49.83 -33.46
N HIS A 7 -35.84 -50.23 -33.95
CA HIS A 7 -34.58 -50.05 -33.24
C HIS A 7 -34.28 -48.55 -33.14
N LEU A 8 -34.44 -47.98 -31.94
CA LEU A 8 -33.93 -46.66 -31.59
C LEU A 8 -32.49 -46.85 -31.11
N LEU A 9 -31.52 -46.53 -31.98
CA LEU A 9 -30.18 -46.17 -31.52
C LEU A 9 -30.30 -44.81 -30.82
N ALA A 10 -30.24 -44.82 -29.49
CA ALA A 10 -30.02 -43.61 -28.72
C ALA A 10 -28.53 -43.26 -28.82
N ALA A 11 -28.18 -42.32 -29.70
CA ALA A 11 -26.87 -41.67 -29.65
C ALA A 11 -26.84 -40.78 -28.40
N ALA A 12 -26.14 -41.24 -27.36
CA ALA A 12 -25.83 -40.43 -26.20
C ALA A 12 -24.80 -39.36 -26.63
N ILE A 13 -25.28 -38.18 -26.96
CA ILE A 13 -24.43 -36.99 -27.08
C ILE A 13 -24.04 -36.61 -25.65
N VAL A 14 -22.84 -37.02 -25.24
CA VAL A 14 -22.19 -36.48 -24.05
C VAL A 14 -21.76 -35.06 -24.41
N ILE A 15 -22.57 -34.08 -24.02
CA ILE A 15 -22.12 -32.69 -24.00
C ILE A 15 -21.15 -32.59 -22.82
N VAL A 16 -19.85 -32.73 -23.12
CA VAL A 16 -18.81 -32.26 -22.23
C VAL A 16 -18.91 -30.74 -22.27
N VAL A 17 -19.66 -30.17 -21.33
CA VAL A 17 -19.50 -28.75 -20.98
C VAL A 17 -18.13 -28.67 -20.36
N GLY A 18 -17.12 -28.40 -21.20
CA GLY A 18 -15.83 -27.95 -20.71
C GLY A 18 -16.11 -26.66 -19.93
N VAL A 19 -16.00 -26.73 -18.61
CA VAL A 19 -15.75 -25.54 -17.81
C VAL A 19 -14.42 -25.03 -18.35
N MET A 20 -14.45 -24.10 -19.30
CA MET A 20 -13.26 -23.36 -19.65
C MET A 20 -12.81 -22.71 -18.35
N PRO A 21 -11.56 -22.92 -17.90
CA PRO A 21 -11.07 -22.13 -16.78
C PRO A 21 -11.31 -20.68 -17.16
N VAL A 22 -12.06 -19.97 -16.33
CA VAL A 22 -12.17 -18.52 -16.40
C VAL A 22 -10.73 -18.05 -16.36
N SER A 23 -10.21 -17.55 -17.48
CA SER A 23 -8.78 -17.35 -17.61
C SER A 23 -8.36 -16.27 -16.63
N ALA A 24 -7.44 -16.61 -15.73
CA ALA A 24 -6.67 -15.65 -14.96
C ALA A 24 -5.95 -14.70 -15.92
N LYS A 25 -5.55 -13.53 -15.41
CA LYS A 25 -4.75 -12.54 -16.13
C LYS A 25 -3.60 -13.21 -16.88
N THR A 26 -3.39 -12.86 -18.14
CA THR A 26 -2.40 -13.53 -19.00
C THR A 26 -1.15 -12.71 -19.26
N GLY A 27 -1.16 -11.43 -18.88
CA GLY A 27 -0.03 -10.53 -19.05
C GLY A 27 -0.34 -9.10 -18.61
N SER A 28 0.68 -8.25 -18.65
CA SER A 28 0.56 -6.79 -18.51
C SER A 28 -0.20 -6.19 -19.70
N VAL A 29 -1.25 -5.41 -19.44
CA VAL A 29 -2.15 -4.87 -20.49
C VAL A 29 -1.93 -3.37 -20.72
N ILE A 30 -1.74 -2.58 -19.66
CA ILE A 30 -1.58 -1.12 -19.74
C ILE A 30 -0.22 -0.79 -20.38
N VAL A 31 0.84 -1.48 -19.95
CA VAL A 31 2.17 -1.41 -20.56
C VAL A 31 2.64 -2.81 -20.94
N THR A 32 2.31 -3.19 -22.17
CA THR A 32 2.67 -4.49 -22.74
C THR A 32 4.18 -4.70 -22.85
N ALA A 33 4.63 -5.95 -22.94
CA ALA A 33 6.03 -6.29 -23.19
C ALA A 33 6.62 -5.59 -24.44
N GLN A 34 5.82 -5.43 -25.51
CA GLN A 34 6.26 -4.69 -26.69
C GLN A 34 6.47 -3.19 -26.39
N MET A 35 5.60 -2.56 -25.60
CA MET A 35 5.76 -1.17 -25.18
C MET A 35 6.99 -0.98 -24.29
N ARG A 36 7.25 -1.89 -23.34
CA ARG A 36 8.48 -1.87 -22.52
C ARG A 36 9.74 -1.99 -23.37
N ASN A 37 9.77 -2.93 -24.31
CA ASN A 37 10.89 -3.08 -25.25
C ASN A 37 11.08 -1.81 -26.13
N ASN A 38 10.01 -1.13 -26.52
CA ASN A 38 10.10 0.15 -27.21
C ASN A 38 10.68 1.24 -26.30
N ALA A 39 10.28 1.28 -25.03
CA ALA A 39 10.78 2.26 -24.06
C ALA A 39 12.30 2.11 -23.86
N VAL A 40 12.81 0.89 -23.70
CA VAL A 40 14.25 0.62 -23.59
C VAL A 40 15.01 1.11 -24.83
N ARG A 41 14.53 0.80 -26.04
CA ARG A 41 15.15 1.32 -27.28
C ARG A 41 15.08 2.84 -27.39
N ASN A 42 14.02 3.46 -26.88
CA ASN A 42 13.91 4.91 -26.84
C ASN A 42 14.89 5.53 -25.85
N VAL A 43 15.13 4.91 -24.69
CA VAL A 43 16.14 5.33 -23.71
C VAL A 43 17.55 5.33 -24.32
N GLU A 44 17.87 4.36 -25.17
CA GLU A 44 19.15 4.31 -25.89
C GLU A 44 19.28 5.41 -26.97
N ARG A 45 18.16 5.82 -27.57
CA ARG A 45 18.13 6.72 -28.73
C ARG A 45 17.94 8.19 -28.38
N TYR A 46 17.17 8.49 -27.33
CA TYR A 46 16.70 9.84 -27.05
C TYR A 46 17.08 10.30 -25.64
N GLU A 47 17.71 11.47 -25.58
CA GLU A 47 18.18 12.06 -24.33
C GLU A 47 17.03 12.33 -23.33
N TRP A 48 15.87 12.79 -23.81
CA TRP A 48 14.70 13.00 -22.95
C TRP A 48 14.19 11.69 -22.31
N ALA A 49 14.28 10.56 -23.04
CA ALA A 49 13.85 9.27 -22.54
C ALA A 49 14.84 8.74 -21.50
N LYS A 50 16.13 8.92 -21.74
CA LYS A 50 17.19 8.65 -20.77
C LYS A 50 17.01 9.45 -19.48
N GLN A 51 16.77 10.76 -19.59
CA GLN A 51 16.51 11.61 -18.43
C GLN A 51 15.28 11.17 -17.64
N ARG A 52 14.19 10.76 -18.33
CA ARG A 52 13.01 10.20 -17.66
C ARG A 52 13.35 8.93 -16.89
N ARG A 53 14.06 7.98 -17.52
CA ARG A 53 14.51 6.73 -16.86
C ARG A 53 15.39 7.04 -15.66
N ASP A 54 16.42 7.87 -15.83
CA ASP A 54 17.38 8.23 -14.77
C ASP A 54 16.66 8.87 -13.56
N ALA A 55 15.68 9.74 -13.82
CA ALA A 55 14.87 10.36 -12.78
C ALA A 55 13.97 9.37 -12.02
N VAL A 56 13.45 8.32 -12.68
CA VAL A 56 12.67 7.28 -11.98
C VAL A 56 13.60 6.37 -11.18
N VAL A 57 14.71 5.92 -11.77
CA VAL A 57 15.70 5.06 -11.11
C VAL A 57 16.27 5.74 -9.86
N SER A 58 16.54 7.04 -9.90
CA SER A 58 17.04 7.76 -8.71
C SER A 58 16.04 7.82 -7.56
N ARG A 59 14.73 7.89 -7.84
CA ARG A 59 13.69 7.89 -6.79
C ARG A 59 13.55 6.55 -6.07
N VAL A 60 13.83 5.45 -6.77
CA VAL A 60 13.66 4.09 -6.22
C VAL A 60 14.92 3.51 -5.61
N GLN A 61 16.06 4.19 -5.73
CA GLN A 61 17.36 3.66 -5.32
C GLN A 61 17.36 3.16 -3.87
N ARG A 62 16.79 3.93 -2.95
CA ARG A 62 16.64 3.55 -1.53
C ARG A 62 15.89 2.22 -1.37
N TRP A 63 14.77 2.04 -2.08
CA TRP A 63 13.96 0.84 -1.97
C TRP A 63 14.66 -0.39 -2.56
N MET A 64 15.52 -0.19 -3.56
CA MET A 64 16.36 -1.23 -4.14
C MET A 64 17.48 -1.69 -3.20
N GLU A 65 17.93 -0.83 -2.29
CA GLU A 65 18.98 -1.12 -1.30
C GLU A 65 18.46 -1.88 -0.08
N MET A 66 17.16 -1.78 0.21
CA MET A 66 16.51 -2.53 1.29
C MET A 66 16.30 -3.99 0.91
N SER A 67 16.41 -4.91 1.88
CA SER A 67 15.98 -6.30 1.73
C SER A 67 14.45 -6.41 1.59
N ASP A 68 13.96 -7.53 1.06
CA ASP A 68 12.51 -7.76 0.93
C ASP A 68 11.82 -7.83 2.28
N GLU A 69 12.48 -8.40 3.29
CA GLU A 69 11.97 -8.49 4.65
C GLU A 69 11.87 -7.10 5.31
N GLU A 70 12.85 -6.21 5.08
CA GLU A 70 12.78 -4.82 5.57
C GLU A 70 11.58 -4.09 4.95
N LEU A 71 11.40 -4.16 3.62
CA LEU A 71 10.26 -3.55 2.94
C LEU A 71 8.92 -4.11 3.45
N TRP A 72 8.83 -5.44 3.59
CA TRP A 72 7.62 -6.12 4.05
C TRP A 72 7.24 -5.71 5.49
N ARG A 73 8.23 -5.52 6.37
CA ARG A 73 8.00 -5.16 7.78
C ARG A 73 7.59 -3.71 8.00
N MET A 74 7.84 -2.81 7.05
CA MET A 74 7.54 -1.39 7.22
C MET A 74 6.04 -1.11 7.38
N LEU A 75 5.15 -1.83 6.68
CA LEU A 75 3.73 -1.49 6.60
C LEU A 75 2.96 -1.72 7.92
N PRO A 76 2.40 -0.66 8.54
CA PRO A 76 1.58 -0.81 9.73
C PRO A 76 0.18 -1.36 9.43
N SER A 77 -0.31 -2.27 10.28
CA SER A 77 -1.64 -2.90 10.18
C SER A 77 -2.79 -1.97 10.61
N GLN A 78 -4.03 -2.46 10.54
CA GLN A 78 -5.22 -1.65 10.73
C GLN A 78 -5.29 -0.91 12.08
N GLU A 79 -4.92 -1.55 13.19
CA GLU A 79 -5.06 -0.96 14.52
C GLU A 79 -4.07 0.16 14.81
N MET A 80 -2.99 0.31 14.02
CA MET A 80 -2.13 1.47 14.12
C MET A 80 -2.86 2.69 13.52
N PRO A 81 -3.19 3.73 14.31
CA PRO A 81 -3.91 4.87 13.76
C PRO A 81 -3.12 5.61 12.67
N ARG A 82 -3.82 6.28 11.75
CA ARG A 82 -3.23 7.00 10.62
C ARG A 82 -3.90 8.36 10.46
N ASP A 83 -3.10 9.42 10.34
CA ASP A 83 -3.57 10.79 10.10
C ASP A 83 -2.72 11.50 9.03
N SER A 84 -3.35 12.32 8.18
CA SER A 84 -2.63 13.10 7.17
C SER A 84 -1.85 14.31 7.73
N SER A 85 -1.97 14.58 9.02
CA SER A 85 -1.41 15.73 9.69
C SER A 85 -0.97 15.39 11.12
N VAL A 86 0.05 16.11 11.60
CA VAL A 86 0.45 16.02 13.01
C VAL A 86 -0.59 16.64 13.94
N ASN A 87 -1.36 17.64 13.51
CA ASN A 87 -2.39 18.29 14.33
C ASN A 87 -3.41 19.04 13.48
N PHE A 88 -4.63 19.17 14.00
CA PHE A 88 -5.68 20.00 13.43
C PHE A 88 -5.74 21.38 14.08
N ARG A 89 -6.28 22.35 13.33
CA ARG A 89 -6.48 23.76 13.76
C ARG A 89 -5.19 24.52 14.04
N SER A 90 -4.06 23.99 13.59
CA SER A 90 -2.78 24.67 13.52
C SER A 90 -2.23 25.21 14.86
N PRO A 91 -2.23 24.44 15.97
CA PRO A 91 -1.58 24.86 17.22
C PRO A 91 -0.05 24.96 17.13
N GLY A 92 0.56 24.58 16.00
CA GLY A 92 2.00 24.65 15.78
C GLY A 92 2.77 23.48 16.42
N CYS A 93 4.02 23.73 16.79
CA CYS A 93 4.89 22.76 17.44
C CYS A 93 4.73 22.86 18.96
N PRO A 94 4.69 21.75 19.73
CA PRO A 94 4.60 21.85 21.19
C PRO A 94 5.76 22.60 21.86
N ASN A 95 6.94 22.62 21.23
CA ASN A 95 8.14 23.27 21.79
C ASN A 95 8.26 24.75 21.41
N CYS A 96 8.10 25.09 20.12
CA CYS A 96 8.25 26.48 19.64
C CYS A 96 6.93 27.20 19.32
N GLY A 97 5.78 26.57 19.62
CA GLY A 97 4.45 27.12 19.35
C GLY A 97 4.27 27.49 17.88
N MET A 98 3.75 28.70 17.65
CA MET A 98 3.46 29.23 16.31
C MET A 98 4.70 29.55 15.48
N ASP A 99 5.89 29.63 16.10
CA ASP A 99 7.14 29.80 15.34
C ASP A 99 7.40 28.61 14.41
N HIS A 100 6.76 27.46 14.65
CA HIS A 100 6.69 26.34 13.71
C HIS A 100 6.42 26.79 12.27
N TYR A 101 5.54 27.78 12.05
CA TYR A 101 5.15 28.24 10.72
C TYR A 101 6.20 29.11 10.02
N LYS A 102 7.31 29.46 10.70
CA LYS A 102 8.48 30.09 10.07
C LYS A 102 9.29 29.11 9.22
N ALA A 103 9.16 27.80 9.46
CA ALA A 103 9.75 26.78 8.58
C ALA A 103 9.04 26.76 7.21
N PRO A 104 9.77 26.46 6.12
CA PRO A 104 9.20 26.38 4.78
C PRO A 104 8.10 25.32 4.72
N TYR A 105 7.10 25.55 3.86
CA TYR A 105 6.04 24.56 3.62
C TYR A 105 6.54 23.38 2.77
N ASN A 106 7.47 23.64 1.85
CA ASN A 106 8.11 22.62 1.01
C ASN A 106 9.64 22.80 1.07
N PRO A 107 10.41 21.81 1.56
CA PRO A 107 9.94 20.53 2.14
C PRO A 107 9.07 20.73 3.39
N SER A 108 8.25 19.72 3.73
CA SER A 108 7.28 19.79 4.85
C SER A 108 7.89 20.30 6.15
N ARG A 109 7.13 21.10 6.91
CA ARG A 109 7.53 21.65 8.22
C ARG A 109 7.78 20.57 9.27
N TRP A 110 7.10 19.44 9.13
CA TRP A 110 7.36 18.21 9.86
C TRP A 110 8.18 17.28 8.97
N HIS A 111 9.33 16.85 9.46
CA HIS A 111 10.20 15.92 8.75
C HIS A 111 10.17 14.55 9.43
N TRP A 112 10.13 13.52 8.60
CA TRP A 112 10.15 12.12 8.98
C TRP A 112 11.43 11.50 8.42
N ASP A 113 12.18 10.81 9.27
CA ASP A 113 13.33 10.01 8.88
C ASP A 113 13.02 8.56 9.26
N PHE A 114 12.80 7.70 8.27
CA PHE A 114 12.42 6.33 8.53
C PHE A 114 13.62 5.45 8.95
N ASP A 115 14.85 5.91 8.73
CA ASP A 115 16.07 5.12 8.98
C ASP A 115 16.66 5.45 10.35
N GLU A 116 16.93 6.74 10.59
CA GLU A 116 17.64 7.18 11.80
C GLU A 116 16.69 7.49 12.95
N HIS A 117 15.43 7.89 12.65
CA HIS A 117 14.45 8.31 13.64
C HIS A 117 13.06 7.70 13.40
N PRO A 118 12.94 6.36 13.36
CA PRO A 118 11.66 5.70 13.14
C PRO A 118 10.65 6.11 14.21
N TRP A 119 9.41 6.31 13.78
CA TRP A 119 8.29 6.78 14.60
C TRP A 119 8.42 8.18 15.21
N GLN A 120 9.41 9.00 14.78
CA GLN A 120 9.56 10.37 15.25
C GLN A 120 9.45 11.43 14.15
N ALA A 121 8.84 12.56 14.48
CA ALA A 121 8.70 13.76 13.67
C ALA A 121 9.64 14.87 14.17
N LEU A 122 10.42 15.44 13.26
CA LEU A 122 11.23 16.62 13.51
C LEU A 122 10.45 17.88 13.15
N CYS A 123 10.35 18.83 14.09
CA CYS A 123 9.94 20.19 13.76
C CYS A 123 11.10 20.94 13.10
N ARG A 124 11.01 21.25 11.80
CA ARG A 124 12.09 21.94 11.05
C ARG A 124 12.39 23.38 11.50
N ASN A 125 11.56 23.97 12.36
CA ASN A 125 11.84 25.31 12.92
C ASN A 125 12.77 25.25 14.14
N CYS A 126 12.49 24.34 15.08
CA CYS A 126 13.23 24.27 16.35
C CYS A 126 14.11 23.03 16.49
N ASN A 127 14.10 22.16 15.49
CA ASN A 127 14.83 20.89 15.44
C ASN A 127 14.54 19.93 16.61
N GLN A 128 13.36 20.05 17.21
CA GLN A 128 12.89 19.13 18.25
C GLN A 128 12.21 17.91 17.62
N TRP A 129 12.57 16.72 18.10
CA TRP A 129 11.93 15.45 17.79
C TRP A 129 10.77 15.14 18.72
N PHE A 130 9.72 14.53 18.16
CA PHE A 130 8.51 14.08 18.85
C PHE A 130 8.06 12.73 18.31
N PRO A 131 7.40 11.86 19.09
CA PRO A 131 7.15 12.03 20.51
C PRO A 131 8.46 11.86 21.32
N SER A 132 8.39 12.15 22.62
CA SER A 132 9.55 12.05 23.52
C SER A 132 9.80 10.63 24.03
N ASN A 133 8.90 9.68 23.77
CA ASN A 133 9.08 8.27 24.10
C ASN A 133 9.63 7.44 22.94
N ASP A 134 10.15 6.26 23.25
CA ASP A 134 10.59 5.27 22.27
C ASP A 134 9.38 4.53 21.67
N PHE A 135 8.68 5.20 20.75
CA PHE A 135 7.52 4.62 20.10
C PHE A 135 7.88 3.44 19.18
N ALA A 136 9.11 3.40 18.65
CA ALA A 136 9.56 2.28 17.82
C ALA A 136 9.60 0.97 18.63
N ALA A 137 10.17 1.01 19.84
CA ALA A 137 10.16 -0.14 20.74
C ALA A 137 8.75 -0.48 21.24
N TYR A 138 7.93 0.54 21.54
CA TYR A 138 6.51 0.32 21.89
C TYR A 138 5.76 -0.39 20.76
N TYR A 139 5.89 0.08 19.52
CA TYR A 139 5.29 -0.52 18.33
C TYR A 139 5.72 -1.97 18.14
N GLN A 140 7.03 -2.24 18.24
CA GLN A 140 7.57 -3.59 18.08
C GLN A 140 7.03 -4.56 19.15
N SER A 141 6.92 -4.09 20.39
CA SER A 141 6.37 -4.90 21.50
C SER A 141 4.86 -5.15 21.38
N ALA A 142 4.17 -4.38 20.54
CA ALA A 142 2.73 -4.49 20.30
C ALA A 142 2.37 -5.35 19.08
N LEU A 143 3.36 -5.92 18.38
CA LEU A 143 3.13 -6.83 17.27
C LEU A 143 2.67 -8.20 17.78
N ASP A 144 1.58 -8.72 17.21
CA ASP A 144 1.14 -10.08 17.47
C ASP A 144 1.92 -11.12 16.66
N GLU A 145 1.54 -12.40 16.79
CA GLU A 145 2.17 -13.52 16.07
C GLU A 145 2.06 -13.40 14.55
N GLN A 146 1.10 -12.62 14.02
CA GLN A 146 0.94 -12.33 12.60
C GLN A 146 1.70 -11.08 12.15
N GLY A 147 2.47 -10.46 13.05
CA GLY A 147 3.17 -9.21 12.78
C GLY A 147 2.22 -8.02 12.61
N LYS A 148 1.01 -8.09 13.18
CA LYS A 148 0.05 -6.98 13.19
C LYS A 148 0.14 -6.24 14.51
N PHE A 149 0.27 -4.92 14.43
CA PHE A 149 0.19 -4.05 15.60
C PHE A 149 -1.17 -4.17 16.26
N ARG A 150 -1.16 -4.28 17.60
CA ARG A 150 -2.35 -4.29 18.45
C ARG A 150 -2.37 -3.07 19.35
N LEU A 151 -3.38 -2.21 19.16
CA LEU A 151 -3.45 -0.92 19.85
C LEU A 151 -3.58 -1.11 21.36
N GLY A 152 -2.65 -0.55 22.11
CA GLY A 152 -2.61 -0.66 23.58
C GLY A 152 -1.98 -1.95 24.10
N ALA A 153 -1.49 -2.84 23.23
CA ALA A 153 -0.81 -4.07 23.64
C ALA A 153 0.71 -3.90 23.82
N GLY A 154 1.27 -2.73 23.47
CA GLY A 154 2.69 -2.46 23.62
C GLY A 154 3.11 -2.37 25.07
N ASP A 155 4.39 -2.66 25.34
CA ASP A 155 4.95 -2.65 26.68
C ASP A 155 4.94 -1.22 27.25
N PRO A 156 4.22 -0.97 28.36
CA PRO A 156 4.12 0.36 28.96
C PRO A 156 5.46 0.95 29.39
N GLN A 157 6.53 0.13 29.52
CA GLN A 157 7.87 0.63 29.81
C GLN A 157 8.40 1.59 28.74
N TYR A 158 7.87 1.53 27.51
CA TYR A 158 8.21 2.42 26.40
C TYR A 158 7.27 3.62 26.29
N LEU A 159 6.27 3.76 27.16
CA LEU A 159 5.41 4.94 27.29
C LEU A 159 5.95 5.89 28.39
N LYS A 160 7.25 6.15 28.34
CA LYS A 160 7.97 7.07 29.23
C LYS A 160 8.94 7.89 28.39
N PRO A 161 9.30 9.12 28.82
CA PRO A 161 10.23 9.93 28.05
C PRO A 161 11.59 9.25 27.99
N ILE A 162 12.24 9.34 26.83
CA ILE A 162 13.66 9.09 26.69
C ILE A 162 14.41 10.05 27.63
N GLU A 163 15.54 9.62 28.18
CA GLU A 163 16.31 10.41 29.15
C GLU A 163 16.59 11.83 28.63
N GLY A 164 16.26 12.84 29.46
CA GLY A 164 16.42 14.25 29.11
C GLY A 164 15.30 14.84 28.22
N ALA A 165 14.36 14.02 27.74
CA ALA A 165 13.24 14.49 26.94
C ALA A 165 12.06 14.97 27.82
N ASN A 166 11.14 15.73 27.21
CA ASN A 166 9.99 16.28 27.93
C ASN A 166 8.97 15.18 28.30
N PRO A 167 8.59 15.02 29.59
CA PRO A 167 7.63 14.01 30.02
C PRO A 167 6.18 14.23 29.53
N GLU A 168 5.85 15.40 29.00
CA GLU A 168 4.50 15.71 28.52
C GLU A 168 4.27 15.32 27.05
N TRP A 169 5.31 14.89 26.32
CA TRP A 169 5.24 14.64 24.87
C TRP A 169 5.19 13.14 24.51
N ILE A 170 4.55 12.34 25.35
CA ILE A 170 4.42 10.88 25.19
C ILE A 170 3.22 10.54 24.29
N ASP A 171 3.47 9.80 23.21
CA ASP A 171 2.42 9.32 22.30
C ASP A 171 2.31 7.79 22.41
N ASP A 172 1.07 7.31 22.50
CA ASP A 172 0.70 5.89 22.58
C ASP A 172 0.13 5.35 21.26
N GLY A 173 0.19 6.17 20.21
CA GLY A 173 -0.33 5.88 18.88
C GLY A 173 -1.67 6.57 18.61
N THR A 174 -2.40 6.96 19.66
CA THR A 174 -3.69 7.66 19.55
C THR A 174 -3.56 9.18 19.57
N GLY A 175 -2.33 9.69 19.70
CA GLY A 175 -1.98 11.10 19.74
C GLY A 175 -1.84 11.64 21.16
N VAL A 176 -0.79 12.43 21.36
CA VAL A 176 -0.46 13.10 22.63
C VAL A 176 -1.33 14.34 22.85
N LYS A 177 -1.85 14.50 24.08
CA LYS A 177 -2.56 15.72 24.51
C LYS A 177 -1.60 16.65 25.22
N ILE A 178 -1.50 17.90 24.75
CA ILE A 178 -0.61 18.92 25.32
C ILE A 178 -1.43 20.20 25.50
N GLY A 179 -1.73 20.55 26.76
CA GLY A 179 -2.74 21.56 27.06
C GLY A 179 -4.10 21.20 26.44
N ASP A 180 -4.70 22.14 25.73
CA ASP A 180 -5.98 21.95 25.03
C ASP A 180 -5.84 21.33 23.62
N GLY A 181 -4.60 21.10 23.16
CA GLY A 181 -4.31 20.56 21.84
C GLY A 181 -4.06 19.05 21.83
N LYS A 182 -4.09 18.46 20.63
CA LYS A 182 -3.75 17.06 20.39
C LYS A 182 -2.84 16.93 19.17
N TRP A 183 -1.77 16.14 19.30
CA TRP A 183 -0.78 15.89 18.24
C TRP A 183 -0.70 14.39 17.94
N PHE A 184 -0.75 14.03 16.68
CA PHE A 184 -0.80 12.67 16.15
C PHE A 184 0.55 12.29 15.54
N PHE A 185 1.63 12.29 16.34
CA PHE A 185 2.97 12.06 15.80
C PHE A 185 3.09 10.63 15.27
N ALA A 186 2.87 9.62 16.10
CA ALA A 186 2.98 8.22 15.67
C ALA A 186 1.98 7.88 14.54
N ALA A 187 0.76 8.42 14.60
CA ALA A 187 -0.24 8.18 13.56
C ALA A 187 0.11 8.86 12.22
N HIS A 188 0.70 10.06 12.26
CA HIS A 188 1.18 10.71 11.03
C HIS A 188 2.41 9.98 10.46
N TYR A 189 3.30 9.42 11.29
CA TYR A 189 4.38 8.54 10.82
C TYR A 189 3.80 7.35 10.02
N ALA A 190 2.83 6.63 10.60
CA ALA A 190 2.21 5.47 9.96
C ALA A 190 1.53 5.85 8.63
N PHE A 191 0.88 7.01 8.56
CA PHE A 191 0.34 7.54 7.31
C PHE A 191 1.44 7.77 6.27
N GLN A 192 2.56 8.37 6.66
CA GLN A 192 3.69 8.64 5.77
C GLN A 192 4.37 7.36 5.26
N VAL A 193 4.45 6.30 6.08
CA VAL A 193 4.97 4.99 5.64
C VAL A 193 4.08 4.39 4.56
N TRP A 194 2.76 4.37 4.77
CA TRP A 194 1.81 3.89 3.76
C TRP A 194 1.94 4.68 2.45
N HIS A 195 1.99 6.01 2.52
CA HIS A 195 2.13 6.86 1.34
C HIS A 195 3.46 6.63 0.62
N ALA A 196 4.56 6.51 1.36
CA ALA A 196 5.88 6.25 0.81
C ALA A 196 5.94 4.91 0.07
N LEU A 197 5.31 3.86 0.59
CA LEU A 197 5.31 2.54 -0.05
C LEU A 197 4.32 2.43 -1.21
N ILE A 198 3.20 3.16 -1.18
CA ILE A 198 2.30 3.28 -2.34
C ILE A 198 3.05 3.95 -3.50
N ASP A 199 3.75 5.06 -3.21
CA ASP A 199 4.56 5.77 -4.19
C ASP A 199 5.74 4.90 -4.66
N ALA A 200 6.38 4.15 -3.77
CA ALA A 200 7.46 3.23 -4.10
C ALA A 200 7.00 2.12 -5.06
N ALA A 201 5.84 1.50 -4.81
CA ALA A 201 5.30 0.46 -5.69
C ALA A 201 5.05 0.98 -7.11
N GLU A 202 4.46 2.17 -7.24
CA GLU A 202 4.24 2.84 -8.54
C GLU A 202 5.56 3.18 -9.25
N ASP A 203 6.53 3.76 -8.53
CA ASP A 203 7.81 4.17 -9.09
C ASP A 203 8.68 2.97 -9.47
N LEU A 204 8.70 1.90 -8.67
CA LEU A 204 9.40 0.64 -8.96
C LEU A 204 8.78 -0.04 -10.19
N ALA A 205 7.45 -0.15 -10.25
CA ALA A 205 6.77 -0.68 -11.42
C ALA A 205 7.07 0.16 -12.67
N THR A 206 7.07 1.49 -12.54
CA THR A 206 7.46 2.40 -13.63
C THR A 206 8.92 2.19 -14.04
N ALA A 207 9.85 2.02 -13.10
CA ALA A 207 11.25 1.73 -13.38
C ALA A 207 11.41 0.45 -14.20
N TYR A 208 10.66 -0.61 -13.85
CA TYR A 208 10.58 -1.83 -14.65
C TYR A 208 10.13 -1.54 -16.08
N THR A 209 9.09 -0.73 -16.31
CA THR A 209 8.62 -0.42 -17.68
C THR A 209 9.64 0.31 -18.55
N LEU A 210 10.55 1.09 -17.94
CA LEU A 210 11.55 1.91 -18.65
C LEU A 210 12.90 1.21 -18.82
N THR A 211 13.17 0.16 -18.05
CA THR A 211 14.48 -0.53 -18.00
C THR A 211 14.40 -1.99 -18.41
N ASN A 212 13.22 -2.60 -18.30
CA ASN A 212 13.00 -4.04 -18.40
C ASN A 212 13.85 -4.87 -17.40
N ASP A 213 14.30 -4.26 -16.30
CA ASP A 213 15.05 -4.93 -15.23
C ASP A 213 14.07 -5.51 -14.19
N ALA A 214 13.95 -6.83 -14.16
CA ALA A 214 12.99 -7.56 -13.33
C ALA A 214 13.18 -7.31 -11.83
N ARG A 215 14.34 -6.83 -11.37
CA ARG A 215 14.58 -6.54 -9.95
C ARG A 215 13.68 -5.41 -9.44
N TYR A 216 13.32 -4.44 -10.28
CA TYR A 216 12.33 -3.42 -9.89
C TYR A 216 10.92 -4.02 -9.77
N ALA A 217 10.55 -4.93 -10.68
CA ALA A 217 9.28 -5.63 -10.63
C ALA A 217 9.16 -6.51 -9.37
N HIS A 218 10.23 -7.22 -9.01
CA HIS A 218 10.33 -8.00 -7.78
C HIS A 218 10.01 -7.16 -6.54
N LYS A 219 10.71 -6.03 -6.37
CA LYS A 219 10.51 -5.13 -5.20
C LYS A 219 9.10 -4.52 -5.17
N ALA A 220 8.56 -4.15 -6.32
CA ALA A 220 7.16 -3.70 -6.41
C ALA A 220 6.19 -4.80 -5.98
N ALA A 221 6.42 -6.05 -6.43
CA ALA A 221 5.59 -7.19 -6.09
C ALA A 221 5.64 -7.54 -4.59
N VAL A 222 6.81 -7.44 -3.94
CA VAL A 222 6.94 -7.59 -2.47
C VAL A 222 6.04 -6.59 -1.73
N ILE A 223 6.03 -5.32 -2.16
CA ILE A 223 5.19 -4.29 -1.55
C ILE A 223 3.71 -4.58 -1.80
N LEU A 224 3.32 -4.90 -3.03
CA LEU A 224 1.94 -5.21 -3.41
C LEU A 224 1.41 -6.43 -2.64
N ASP A 225 2.22 -7.47 -2.53
CA ASP A 225 1.90 -8.70 -1.81
C ASP A 225 1.66 -8.45 -0.31
N ARG A 226 2.52 -7.64 0.32
CA ARG A 226 2.33 -7.23 1.71
C ARG A 226 1.11 -6.32 1.89
N MET A 227 0.88 -5.38 0.97
CA MET A 227 -0.33 -4.55 1.02
C MET A 227 -1.60 -5.41 0.94
N ALA A 228 -1.61 -6.47 0.13
CA ALA A 228 -2.71 -7.41 0.04
C ALA A 228 -2.94 -8.22 1.33
N ASP A 229 -1.91 -8.44 2.17
CA ASP A 229 -2.09 -9.05 3.50
C ASP A 229 -2.91 -8.18 4.46
N LEU A 230 -2.81 -6.86 4.30
CA LEU A 230 -3.35 -5.87 5.23
C LEU A 230 -4.61 -5.19 4.70
N TYR A 231 -4.70 -4.96 3.40
CA TYR A 231 -5.76 -4.15 2.80
C TYR A 231 -7.19 -4.58 3.16
N PRO A 232 -7.54 -5.88 3.21
CA PRO A 232 -8.90 -6.32 3.53
C PRO A 232 -9.44 -5.79 4.87
N GLU A 233 -8.57 -5.71 5.89
CA GLU A 233 -8.94 -5.23 7.23
C GLU A 233 -8.93 -3.70 7.36
N MET A 234 -8.41 -2.98 6.35
CA MET A 234 -8.23 -1.53 6.47
C MET A 234 -9.59 -0.81 6.51
N ASP A 235 -9.75 0.09 7.47
CA ASP A 235 -10.94 0.94 7.64
C ASP A 235 -10.52 2.27 8.28
N TYR A 236 -10.84 3.39 7.64
CA TYR A 236 -10.47 4.70 8.18
C TYR A 236 -11.42 5.18 9.29
N SER A 237 -12.62 4.61 9.40
CA SER A 237 -13.67 5.08 10.29
C SER A 237 -13.29 5.14 11.78
N PRO A 238 -12.58 4.13 12.35
CA PRO A 238 -12.10 4.20 13.73
C PRO A 238 -11.18 5.39 13.99
N HIS A 239 -10.29 5.70 13.04
CA HIS A 239 -9.33 6.80 13.15
C HIS A 239 -10.06 8.14 13.11
N TYR A 240 -11.03 8.28 12.20
CA TYR A 240 -11.88 9.47 12.15
C TYR A 240 -12.60 9.76 13.48
N ARG A 241 -13.08 8.72 14.18
CA ARG A 241 -13.68 8.87 15.52
C ARG A 241 -12.71 9.34 16.59
N LEU A 242 -11.40 9.14 16.42
CA LEU A 242 -10.35 9.68 17.29
C LEU A 242 -10.03 11.16 17.02
N GLY A 243 -10.73 11.77 16.06
CA GLY A 243 -10.53 13.14 15.61
C GLY A 243 -9.50 13.28 14.49
N MET A 244 -9.16 12.17 13.82
CA MET A 244 -8.21 12.15 12.71
C MET A 244 -8.86 12.44 11.37
N GLU A 245 -8.10 12.93 10.40
CA GLU A 245 -8.60 13.25 9.06
C GLU A 245 -7.53 13.04 7.98
N ALA A 246 -7.92 12.40 6.88
CA ALA A 246 -7.04 12.11 5.75
C ALA A 246 -7.83 12.10 4.43
N SER A 247 -8.58 13.17 4.17
CA SER A 247 -9.41 13.35 2.98
C SER A 247 -10.64 12.42 2.93
N THR A 248 -11.36 12.35 4.05
CA THR A 248 -12.65 11.66 4.18
C THR A 248 -13.81 12.51 3.66
N GLY A 249 -13.59 13.80 3.40
CA GLY A 249 -14.65 14.75 3.08
C GLY A 249 -15.64 14.95 4.22
N GLY A 250 -15.26 14.63 5.46
CA GLY A 250 -16.11 14.63 6.64
C GLY A 250 -17.01 13.40 6.79
N SER A 251 -16.92 12.41 5.89
CA SER A 251 -17.70 11.18 5.98
C SER A 251 -17.11 10.18 6.99
N GLY A 252 -15.82 10.32 7.32
CA GLY A 252 -15.06 9.32 8.05
C GLY A 252 -14.83 8.00 7.30
N LYS A 253 -15.28 7.88 6.04
CA LYS A 253 -15.07 6.68 5.22
C LYS A 253 -13.68 6.67 4.60
N GLY A 254 -13.23 5.48 4.25
CA GLY A 254 -11.92 5.23 3.65
C GLY A 254 -11.39 3.85 4.02
N ARG A 255 -10.16 3.54 3.58
CA ARG A 255 -9.47 2.29 3.92
C ARG A 255 -8.15 2.59 4.61
N VAL A 256 -7.06 2.69 3.84
CA VAL A 256 -5.75 3.11 4.35
C VAL A 256 -5.79 4.59 4.74
N GLN A 257 -6.47 5.38 3.91
CA GLN A 257 -6.71 6.81 4.05
C GLN A 257 -8.19 7.14 3.76
N GLY A 258 -8.56 8.41 3.82
CA GLY A 258 -9.93 8.85 3.58
C GLY A 258 -10.42 8.58 2.15
N CYS A 259 -11.73 8.41 2.00
CA CYS A 259 -12.37 7.90 0.78
C CYS A 259 -12.02 8.67 -0.49
N ILE A 260 -11.72 9.97 -0.40
CA ILE A 260 -11.38 10.79 -1.57
C ILE A 260 -10.00 10.37 -2.08
N TRP A 261 -9.00 10.31 -1.20
CA TRP A 261 -7.63 9.95 -1.58
C TRP A 261 -7.45 8.46 -1.81
N GLU A 262 -8.29 7.61 -1.22
CA GLU A 262 -8.23 6.16 -1.42
C GLU A 262 -8.39 5.76 -2.90
N THR A 263 -9.06 6.57 -3.72
CA THR A 263 -9.07 6.38 -5.18
C THR A 263 -7.69 6.46 -5.83
N PHE A 264 -6.76 7.29 -5.32
CA PHE A 264 -5.38 7.34 -5.80
C PHE A 264 -4.60 6.09 -5.41
N THR A 265 -4.85 5.55 -4.21
CA THR A 265 -4.32 4.23 -3.81
C THR A 265 -4.71 3.17 -4.83
N ALA A 266 -6.01 3.09 -5.17
CA ALA A 266 -6.51 2.14 -6.15
C ALA A 266 -5.89 2.35 -7.55
N GLN A 267 -5.77 3.60 -8.02
CA GLN A 267 -5.17 3.90 -9.33
C GLN A 267 -3.69 3.45 -9.39
N LYS A 268 -2.89 3.83 -8.39
CA LYS A 268 -1.46 3.55 -8.34
C LYS A 268 -1.17 2.07 -8.23
N LEU A 269 -1.80 1.39 -7.28
CA LEU A 269 -1.51 -0.02 -7.00
C LEU A 269 -2.07 -0.95 -8.09
N SER A 270 -3.21 -0.61 -8.72
CA SER A 270 -3.70 -1.36 -9.88
C SER A 270 -2.75 -1.24 -11.08
N SER A 271 -2.25 -0.02 -11.33
CA SER A 271 -1.27 0.21 -12.41
C SER A 271 0.05 -0.51 -12.13
N ALA A 272 0.54 -0.42 -10.89
CA ALA A 272 1.79 -1.06 -10.48
C ALA A 272 1.71 -2.59 -10.67
N TYR A 273 0.63 -3.22 -10.19
CA TYR A 273 0.38 -4.64 -10.38
C TYR A 273 0.35 -5.04 -11.87
N ASP A 274 -0.42 -4.32 -12.70
CA ASP A 274 -0.49 -4.61 -14.13
C ASP A 274 0.88 -4.50 -14.79
N PHE A 275 1.65 -3.45 -14.50
CA PHE A 275 2.96 -3.20 -15.11
C PHE A 275 3.98 -4.31 -14.84
N VAL A 276 3.94 -4.92 -13.64
CA VAL A 276 4.95 -5.89 -13.19
C VAL A 276 4.51 -7.33 -13.38
N TYR A 277 3.25 -7.57 -13.75
CA TYR A 277 2.66 -8.91 -13.83
C TYR A 277 3.53 -9.91 -14.61
N ASP A 278 3.99 -9.53 -15.81
CA ASP A 278 4.80 -10.41 -16.66
C ASP A 278 6.08 -10.91 -15.96
N ALA A 279 6.78 -10.01 -15.24
CA ALA A 279 8.00 -10.39 -14.51
C ALA A 279 7.68 -11.15 -13.22
N MET A 280 6.63 -10.74 -12.51
CA MET A 280 6.15 -11.40 -11.29
C MET A 280 5.77 -12.87 -11.55
N ALA A 281 5.14 -13.15 -12.70
CA ALA A 281 4.73 -14.50 -13.11
C ALA A 281 5.90 -15.48 -13.27
N GLU A 282 7.12 -14.97 -13.48
CA GLU A 282 8.34 -15.74 -13.68
C GLU A 282 9.30 -15.69 -12.47
N ASP A 283 8.91 -15.01 -11.38
CA ASP A 283 9.80 -14.68 -10.27
C ASP A 283 9.80 -15.76 -9.16
N ALA A 284 10.72 -16.72 -9.29
CA ALA A 284 10.88 -17.78 -8.30
C ALA A 284 11.41 -17.30 -6.93
N GLU A 285 12.16 -16.18 -6.90
CA GLU A 285 12.68 -15.62 -5.65
C GLU A 285 11.55 -14.98 -4.84
N LEU A 286 10.65 -14.25 -5.52
CA LEU A 286 9.43 -13.71 -4.91
C LEU A 286 8.56 -14.82 -4.34
N VAL A 287 8.40 -15.95 -5.06
CA VAL A 287 7.64 -17.11 -4.56
C VAL A 287 8.24 -17.65 -3.28
N ALA A 288 9.55 -17.90 -3.26
CA ALA A 288 10.23 -18.41 -2.07
C ALA A 288 10.09 -17.45 -0.88
N PHE A 289 10.27 -16.14 -1.11
CA PHE A 289 10.11 -15.11 -0.09
C PHE A 289 8.67 -15.07 0.46
N SER A 290 7.69 -14.92 -0.43
CA SER A 290 6.28 -14.74 -0.06
C SER A 290 5.72 -15.99 0.63
N GLN A 291 6.13 -17.18 0.19
CA GLN A 291 5.79 -18.43 0.87
C GLN A 291 6.40 -18.51 2.27
N GLY A 292 7.65 -18.06 2.45
CA GLY A 292 8.30 -17.98 3.75
C GLY A 292 7.56 -17.05 4.71
N MET A 293 7.22 -15.84 4.26
CA MET A 293 6.45 -14.88 5.06
C MET A 293 5.05 -15.39 5.36
N ALA A 294 4.38 -16.02 4.40
CA ALA A 294 3.06 -16.60 4.61
C ALA A 294 3.08 -17.76 5.62
N GLY A 295 4.11 -18.61 5.58
CA GLY A 295 4.29 -19.69 6.55
C GLY A 295 4.57 -19.18 7.97
N GLN A 296 5.34 -18.08 8.09
CA GLN A 296 5.68 -17.50 9.38
C GLN A 296 4.53 -16.70 10.01
N TYR A 297 3.83 -15.89 9.22
CA TYR A 297 2.84 -14.92 9.72
C TYR A 297 1.39 -15.29 9.40
N GLY A 298 1.15 -16.41 8.70
CA GLY A 298 -0.18 -16.92 8.40
C GLY A 298 -0.96 -16.05 7.40
N THR A 299 -0.33 -15.58 6.31
CA THR A 299 -0.92 -14.63 5.36
C THR A 299 -1.56 -15.27 4.11
N GLY A 300 -1.84 -16.57 4.14
CA GLY A 300 -2.56 -17.29 3.08
C GLY A 300 -1.67 -18.16 2.19
N ASP A 301 -2.18 -18.59 1.04
CA ASP A 301 -1.41 -19.39 0.08
C ASP A 301 -0.59 -18.49 -0.84
N LYS A 302 0.74 -18.66 -0.81
CA LYS A 302 1.70 -17.99 -1.69
C LYS A 302 2.70 -18.98 -2.30
N SER A 303 2.24 -20.21 -2.53
CA SER A 303 3.06 -21.34 -3.00
C SER A 303 3.52 -21.26 -4.45
N SER A 304 3.02 -20.31 -5.22
CA SER A 304 3.38 -20.08 -6.62
C SER A 304 3.13 -18.64 -7.04
N ALA A 305 3.69 -18.21 -8.17
CA ALA A 305 3.44 -16.87 -8.71
C ALA A 305 1.94 -16.64 -9.02
N ALA A 306 1.24 -17.69 -9.46
CA ALA A 306 -0.21 -17.65 -9.64
C ALA A 306 -0.97 -17.47 -8.31
N ALA A 307 -0.51 -18.11 -7.23
CA ALA A 307 -1.12 -17.93 -5.91
C ALA A 307 -0.89 -16.51 -5.36
N ILE A 308 0.28 -15.93 -5.60
CA ILE A 308 0.58 -14.52 -5.24
C ILE A 308 -0.28 -13.56 -6.05
N ALA A 309 -0.40 -13.78 -7.37
CA ALA A 309 -1.28 -12.99 -8.23
C ALA A 309 -2.73 -13.05 -7.72
N GLU A 310 -3.27 -14.26 -7.50
CA GLU A 310 -4.61 -14.46 -6.96
C GLU A 310 -4.79 -13.74 -5.60
N HIS A 311 -3.82 -13.84 -4.70
CA HIS A 311 -3.85 -13.15 -3.40
C HIS A 311 -3.97 -11.63 -3.57
N ILE A 312 -3.15 -11.02 -4.43
CA ILE A 312 -3.20 -9.58 -4.72
C ILE A 312 -4.53 -9.21 -5.38
N GLU A 313 -5.00 -9.98 -6.35
CA GLU A 313 -6.25 -9.71 -7.04
C GLU A 313 -7.47 -9.80 -6.12
N GLN A 314 -7.53 -10.81 -5.25
CA GLN A 314 -8.64 -11.03 -4.32
C GLN A 314 -8.63 -10.03 -3.17
N HIS A 315 -7.47 -9.83 -2.53
CA HIS A 315 -7.40 -9.09 -1.27
C HIS A 315 -7.12 -7.60 -1.46
N MET A 316 -6.83 -7.16 -2.70
CA MET A 316 -6.59 -5.74 -2.98
C MET A 316 -7.39 -5.24 -4.19
N LEU A 317 -7.24 -5.82 -5.38
CA LEU A 317 -7.92 -5.28 -6.58
C LEU A 317 -9.45 -5.40 -6.51
N ARG A 318 -9.97 -6.56 -6.11
CA ARG A 318 -11.42 -6.75 -5.89
C ARG A 318 -11.93 -5.91 -4.73
N GLU A 319 -11.14 -5.74 -3.68
CA GLU A 319 -11.48 -4.82 -2.58
C GLU A 319 -11.56 -3.36 -3.05
N PHE A 320 -10.72 -2.91 -3.99
CA PHE A 320 -10.87 -1.59 -4.63
C PHE A 320 -12.20 -1.50 -5.40
N VAL A 321 -12.53 -2.50 -6.21
CA VAL A 321 -13.80 -2.54 -6.97
C VAL A 321 -15.00 -2.50 -6.03
N ILE A 322 -14.98 -3.27 -4.94
CA ILE A 322 -16.04 -3.26 -3.92
C ILE A 322 -16.12 -1.88 -3.26
N GLY A 323 -14.99 -1.33 -2.83
CA GLY A 323 -14.92 -0.03 -2.16
C GLY A 323 -15.40 1.13 -3.05
N LEU A 324 -15.15 1.07 -4.36
CA LEU A 324 -15.69 2.03 -5.34
C LEU A 324 -17.21 1.89 -5.50
N LYS A 325 -17.74 0.65 -5.47
CA LYS A 325 -19.18 0.39 -5.59
C LYS A 325 -19.97 0.79 -4.34
N ASP A 326 -19.39 0.64 -3.15
CA ASP A 326 -20.04 0.95 -1.87
C ASP A 326 -19.72 2.36 -1.31
N GLY A 327 -18.85 3.10 -1.98
CA GLY A 327 -18.48 4.47 -1.64
C GLY A 327 -17.50 4.60 -0.47
N ARG A 328 -16.79 3.52 -0.12
CA ARG A 328 -15.57 3.61 0.72
C ARG A 328 -14.40 4.23 -0.05
N LEU A 329 -14.41 4.15 -1.38
CA LEU A 329 -13.60 4.93 -2.31
C LEU A 329 -14.55 5.85 -3.07
N ALA A 330 -14.45 7.15 -2.80
CA ALA A 330 -15.37 8.15 -3.32
C ALA A 330 -14.61 9.48 -3.49
N GLY A 331 -13.98 9.60 -4.65
CA GLY A 331 -13.16 10.73 -5.05
C GLY A 331 -13.93 11.92 -5.59
N ASN A 332 -13.19 12.92 -6.06
CA ASN A 332 -13.78 14.00 -6.85
C ASN A 332 -14.15 13.48 -8.25
N ALA A 333 -14.94 14.26 -8.99
CA ALA A 333 -15.41 13.90 -10.33
C ALA A 333 -14.27 13.37 -11.23
N GLY A 334 -14.44 12.17 -11.77
CA GLY A 334 -13.46 11.49 -12.63
C GLY A 334 -12.54 10.50 -11.91
N MET A 335 -12.32 10.66 -10.59
CA MET A 335 -11.35 9.85 -9.84
C MET A 335 -11.83 8.41 -9.67
N ASP A 336 -13.11 8.20 -9.36
CA ASP A 336 -13.69 6.86 -9.18
C ASP A 336 -13.73 6.08 -10.48
N GLN A 337 -14.08 6.76 -11.59
CA GLN A 337 -14.13 6.14 -12.92
C GLN A 337 -12.72 5.71 -13.36
N HIS A 338 -11.71 6.54 -13.09
CA HIS A 338 -10.32 6.21 -13.41
C HIS A 338 -9.81 5.04 -12.55
N ALA A 339 -10.09 5.06 -11.24
CA ALA A 339 -9.73 3.97 -10.34
C ALA A 339 -10.40 2.65 -10.75
N MET A 340 -11.70 2.68 -11.08
CA MET A 340 -12.44 1.51 -11.55
C MET A 340 -11.86 0.96 -12.85
N ALA A 341 -11.57 1.83 -13.82
CA ALA A 341 -11.00 1.41 -15.10
C ALA A 341 -9.64 0.72 -14.93
N LEU A 342 -8.75 1.29 -14.09
CA LEU A 342 -7.43 0.70 -13.84
C LEU A 342 -7.54 -0.62 -13.07
N ALA A 343 -8.38 -0.71 -12.03
CA ALA A 343 -8.61 -1.95 -11.30
C ALA A 343 -9.19 -3.05 -12.21
N ALA A 344 -10.11 -2.68 -13.11
CA ALA A 344 -10.70 -3.61 -14.07
C ALA A 344 -9.68 -4.13 -15.10
N ILE A 345 -8.87 -3.24 -15.69
CA ILE A 345 -7.79 -3.64 -16.61
C ILE A 345 -6.74 -4.49 -15.89
N ALA A 346 -6.40 -4.12 -14.65
CA ALA A 346 -5.45 -4.88 -13.85
C ALA A 346 -5.96 -6.29 -13.58
N LEU A 347 -7.23 -6.47 -13.22
CA LEU A 347 -7.86 -7.78 -13.02
C LEU A 347 -7.94 -8.61 -14.31
N ASP A 348 -8.27 -7.97 -15.45
CA ASP A 348 -8.41 -8.63 -16.76
C ASP A 348 -9.31 -9.88 -16.72
N HIS A 349 -10.37 -9.85 -15.90
CA HIS A 349 -11.17 -11.01 -15.58
C HIS A 349 -12.46 -11.04 -16.42
N PRO A 350 -12.67 -12.04 -17.30
CA PRO A 350 -13.64 -11.97 -18.39
C PRO A 350 -15.12 -11.91 -17.99
N SER A 351 -15.45 -12.15 -16.71
CA SER A 351 -16.81 -12.04 -16.18
C SER A 351 -17.01 -10.97 -15.10
N GLU A 352 -15.92 -10.36 -14.60
CA GLU A 352 -15.98 -9.33 -13.57
C GLU A 352 -15.66 -7.93 -14.13
N THR A 353 -15.01 -7.90 -15.29
CA THR A 353 -14.52 -6.73 -16.02
C THR A 353 -14.83 -6.90 -17.49
#